data_AF-A0A661HJA8-F1
#
_entry.id   AF-A0A661HJA8-F1
#
_cell.length_a   1.000
_cell.length_b   1.000
_cell.length_c   1.000
_cell.angle_alpha   90.00
_cell.angle_beta   90.00
_cell.angle_gamma   90.00
#
_symmetry.space_group_name_H-M   'P 1'
#
loop_
_entity.id
_entity.type
_entity.pdbx_description
1 polymer ?
#
loop_
_entity_poly.entity_id
_entity_poly.type
_entity_poly.pdbx_seq_one_letter_code
_entity_poly.pdbx_strand_id
1 'polypeptide(L)'
;MKIIVADFIYTQKGFVANQALAFADIIEDIDNLKALIKKYPGATIIHTEANSILYPGFINTHVHLEFSANKTSLKYGSFMPWLDSVIEHREELMSACDNTMMTKQCEEMLRSGVTSFG
;
A
#
# COMPACT_ATOMS: atom_id res chain seq x y z
N MET A 1 -0.04 10.07 20.01
CA MET A 1 -0.52 11.01 18.98
C MET A 1 0.66 11.45 18.14
N LYS A 2 0.50 11.45 16.81
CA LYS A 2 1.51 11.95 15.86
C LYS A 2 0.84 12.98 14.94
N ILE A 3 1.62 13.94 14.47
CA ILE A 3 1.21 14.89 13.43
C ILE A 3 2.21 14.77 12.29
N ILE A 4 1.73 14.41 11.09
CA ILE A 4 2.56 14.37 9.88
C ILE A 4 2.30 15.62 9.04
N VAL A 5 3.39 16.26 8.59
CA VAL A 5 3.39 17.47 7.77
C VAL A 5 3.98 17.11 6.41
N ALA A 6 3.20 17.32 5.36
CA ALA A 6 3.58 17.11 3.96
C ALA A 6 3.20 18.33 3.11
N ASP A 7 3.78 18.48 1.93
CA ASP A 7 3.48 19.60 1.03
C ASP A 7 2.03 19.54 0.55
N PHE A 8 1.56 18.32 0.26
CA PHE A 8 0.17 18.06 -0.10
C PHE A 8 -0.36 16.83 0.63
N ILE A 9 -1.67 16.86 0.92
CA ILE A 9 -2.42 15.71 1.41
C ILE A 9 -3.57 15.46 0.44
N TYR A 10 -3.71 14.21 -0.03
CA TYR A 10 -4.86 13.83 -0.84
C TYR A 10 -6.05 13.47 0.06
N THR A 11 -7.18 14.10 -0.22
CA THR A 11 -8.44 13.89 0.50
C THR A 11 -9.55 13.55 -0.49
N GLN A 12 -10.74 13.20 0.02
CA GLN A 12 -11.92 13.00 -0.81
C GLN A 12 -12.31 14.25 -1.63
N LYS A 13 -11.87 15.45 -1.21
CA LYS A 13 -12.12 16.72 -1.90
C LYS A 13 -10.99 17.11 -2.86
N GLY A 14 -10.00 16.25 -3.03
CA GLY A 14 -8.78 16.52 -3.81
C GLY A 14 -7.58 16.88 -2.93
N PHE A 15 -6.58 17.51 -3.55
CA PHE A 15 -5.33 17.88 -2.88
C PHE A 15 -5.50 19.15 -2.04
N VAL A 16 -5.01 19.11 -0.80
CA VAL A 16 -4.91 20.26 0.09
C VAL A 16 -3.44 20.54 0.40
N ALA A 17 -3.08 21.82 0.44
CA ALA A 17 -1.73 22.30 0.78
C ALA A 17 -1.76 23.07 2.11
N ASN A 18 -0.60 23.24 2.74
CA ASN A 18 -0.44 23.94 4.02
C ASN A 18 -1.25 23.32 5.18
N GLN A 19 -1.56 22.02 5.09
CA GLN A 19 -2.23 21.26 6.13
C GLN A 19 -1.31 20.14 6.63
N ALA A 20 -1.62 19.64 7.82
CA ALA A 20 -1.00 18.50 8.46
C ALA A 20 -2.10 17.53 8.90
N LEU A 21 -1.72 16.28 9.15
CA LEU A 21 -2.64 15.22 9.53
C LEU A 21 -2.26 14.70 10.93
N ALA A 22 -3.22 14.75 11.86
CA ALA A 22 -3.07 14.19 13.20
C ALA A 22 -3.64 12.76 13.22
N PHE A 23 -2.87 11.82 13.77
CA PHE A 23 -3.27 10.42 13.83
C PHE A 23 -2.69 9.66 15.04
N ALA A 24 -3.40 8.60 15.40
CA ALA A 24 -2.92 7.52 16.26
C ALA A 24 -3.12 6.19 15.51
N ASP A 25 -4.15 5.42 15.87
CA ASP A 25 -4.57 4.23 15.11
C ASP A 25 -5.48 4.59 13.94
N ILE A 26 -6.22 5.69 14.08
CA ILE A 26 -7.06 6.29 13.03
C ILE A 26 -6.60 7.73 12.76
N ILE A 27 -7.08 8.28 11.64
CA ILE A 27 -6.96 9.72 11.34
C ILE A 27 -7.94 10.46 12.25
N GLU A 28 -7.44 11.41 13.02
CA GLU A 28 -8.20 12.15 14.03
C GLU A 28 -8.57 13.56 13.56
N ASP A 29 -7.67 14.20 12.80
CA ASP A 29 -7.88 15.56 12.30
C ASP A 29 -6.98 15.88 11.11
N ILE A 30 -7.42 16.83 10.28
CA ILE A 30 -6.62 17.45 9.21
C ILE A 30 -6.84 18.96 9.29
N ASP A 31 -5.80 19.70 9.64
CA ASP A 31 -5.83 21.15 9.76
C ASP A 31 -4.41 21.72 9.61
N ASN A 32 -4.26 23.04 9.63
CA ASN A 32 -2.97 23.71 9.72
C ASN A 32 -2.20 23.26 10.98
N LEU A 33 -0.87 23.15 10.85
CA LEU A 33 0.00 22.64 11.91
C LEU A 33 -0.15 23.37 13.25
N LYS A 34 -0.34 24.70 13.23
CA LYS A 34 -0.48 25.50 14.46
C LYS A 34 -1.73 25.11 15.26
N ALA A 35 -2.85 24.90 14.57
CA ALA A 35 -4.09 24.45 15.20
C ALA A 35 -3.93 23.05 15.80
N LEU A 36 -3.29 22.13 15.06
CA LEU A 36 -3.06 20.76 15.55
C LEU A 36 -2.13 20.70 16.75
N ILE A 37 -1.04 21.49 16.79
CA ILE A 37 -0.15 21.55 17.97
C ILE A 37 -0.90 22.06 19.20
N LYS A 38 -1.78 23.05 19.02
CA LYS A 38 -2.61 23.58 20.11
C LYS A 38 -3.63 22.54 20.61
N LYS A 39 -4.24 21.78 19.70
CA LYS A 39 -5.26 20.78 20.01
C LYS A 39 -4.67 19.50 20.62
N TYR A 40 -3.48 19.10 20.16
CA TYR A 40 -2.77 17.91 20.60
C TYR A 40 -1.41 18.27 21.21
N PRO A 41 -1.40 18.93 22.37
CA PRO A 41 -0.16 19.30 23.04
C PRO A 41 0.65 18.03 23.36
N GLY A 42 1.91 17.98 22.91
CA GLY A 42 2.80 16.82 23.10
C GLY A 42 2.75 15.77 21.98
N ALA A 43 2.00 16.00 20.90
CA ALA A 43 2.10 15.13 19.72
C ALA A 43 3.50 15.16 19.10
N THR A 44 4.01 14.01 18.67
CA THR A 44 5.26 13.93 17.92
C THR A 44 5.03 14.46 16.52
N ILE A 45 5.80 15.48 16.12
CA ILE A 45 5.72 16.07 14.79
C ILE A 45 6.69 15.33 13.85
N ILE A 46 6.18 14.90 12.70
CA ILE A 46 6.91 14.22 11.64
C ILE A 46 6.85 15.10 10.40
N HIS A 47 8.00 15.56 9.93
CA HIS A 47 8.12 16.29 8.67
C HIS A 47 8.55 15.32 7.58
N THR A 48 7.81 15.26 6.48
CA THR A 48 8.25 14.55 5.28
C THR A 48 9.38 15.31 4.60
N GLU A 49 10.07 14.65 3.67
CA GLU A 49 10.98 15.33 2.75
C GLU A 49 10.21 16.30 1.85
N ALA A 50 10.92 17.25 1.26
CA ALA A 50 10.32 18.22 0.34
C ALA A 50 9.77 17.55 -0.92
N ASN A 51 8.69 18.11 -1.46
CA ASN A 51 7.93 17.60 -2.60
C ASN A 51 7.24 16.26 -2.32
N SER A 52 6.82 16.05 -1.07
CA SER A 52 6.09 14.83 -0.67
C SER A 52 4.58 15.04 -0.69
N ILE A 53 3.87 13.98 -1.06
CA ILE A 53 2.41 13.91 -1.01
C ILE A 53 2.02 12.80 -0.04
N LEU A 54 1.17 13.13 0.93
CA LEU A 54 0.52 12.13 1.77
C LEU A 54 -0.72 11.60 1.07
N TYR A 55 -0.82 10.28 0.94
CA TYR A 55 -1.86 9.59 0.18
C TYR A 55 -2.42 8.40 0.98
N PRO A 56 -3.71 8.03 0.82
CA PRO A 56 -4.22 6.77 1.36
C PRO A 56 -3.45 5.57 0.80
N GLY A 57 -3.22 4.54 1.61
CA GLY A 57 -2.66 3.30 1.09
C GLY A 57 -3.57 2.67 0.03
N PHE A 58 -2.98 2.05 -0.99
CA PHE A 58 -3.73 1.41 -2.06
C PHE A 58 -4.40 0.12 -1.56
N ILE A 59 -5.55 -0.17 -2.15
CA ILE A 59 -6.30 -1.41 -1.93
C ILE A 59 -6.17 -2.26 -3.20
N ASN A 60 -5.51 -3.41 -3.10
CA ASN A 60 -5.46 -4.39 -4.18
C ASN A 60 -6.57 -5.43 -3.99
N THR A 61 -7.71 -5.22 -4.64
CA THR A 61 -8.92 -6.03 -4.39
C THR A 61 -8.85 -7.47 -4.89
N HIS A 62 -7.80 -7.85 -5.62
CA HIS A 62 -7.67 -9.20 -6.16
C HIS A 62 -6.21 -9.58 -6.44
N VAL A 63 -5.70 -10.60 -5.74
CA VAL A 63 -4.38 -11.18 -6.00
C VAL A 63 -4.36 -12.70 -5.74
N HIS A 64 -3.56 -13.43 -6.52
CA HIS A 64 -3.32 -14.86 -6.33
C HIS A 64 -1.90 -15.08 -5.77
N LEU A 65 -1.76 -15.07 -4.45
CA LEU A 65 -0.45 -15.21 -3.79
C LEU A 65 0.17 -16.60 -4.01
N GLU A 66 -0.63 -17.66 -4.15
CA GLU A 66 -0.13 -19.03 -4.33
C GLU A 66 0.61 -19.22 -5.66
N PHE A 67 0.46 -18.29 -6.60
CA PHE A 67 1.14 -18.30 -7.90
C PHE A 67 2.37 -17.38 -7.95
N SER A 68 2.84 -16.87 -6.81
CA SER A 68 3.96 -15.91 -6.72
C SER A 68 5.29 -16.44 -7.30
N ALA A 69 5.45 -17.77 -7.37
CA ALA A 69 6.62 -18.41 -7.97
C ALA A 69 6.67 -18.25 -9.50
N ASN A 70 5.55 -17.96 -10.15
CA ASN A 70 5.53 -17.77 -11.60
C ASN A 70 6.27 -16.49 -12.00
N LYS A 71 7.24 -16.63 -12.92
CA LYS A 71 7.87 -15.51 -13.64
C LYS A 71 7.59 -15.58 -15.13
N THR A 72 7.80 -16.76 -15.72
CA THR A 72 7.67 -16.99 -17.17
C THR A 72 7.10 -18.39 -17.50
N SER A 73 6.54 -19.11 -16.53
CA SER A 73 6.05 -20.49 -16.74
C SER A 73 4.65 -20.50 -17.37
N LEU A 74 3.80 -19.53 -17.03
CA LEU A 74 2.46 -19.41 -17.60
C LEU A 74 2.48 -18.70 -18.96
N LYS A 75 1.63 -19.16 -19.89
CA LYS A 75 1.50 -18.58 -21.23
C LYS A 75 0.68 -17.29 -21.16
N TYR A 76 1.24 -16.18 -21.66
CA TYR A 76 0.53 -14.90 -21.77
C TYR A 76 0.03 -14.64 -23.20
N GLY A 77 -0.87 -13.66 -23.33
CA GLY A 77 -1.39 -13.17 -24.61
C GLY A 77 -2.81 -13.61 -24.95
N SER A 78 -3.30 -14.73 -24.43
CA SER A 78 -4.71 -15.14 -24.57
C SER A 78 -5.18 -16.04 -23.42
N PHE A 79 -6.47 -15.98 -23.11
CA PHE A 79 -7.02 -16.61 -21.90
C PHE A 79 -7.02 -18.14 -21.92
N MET A 80 -7.48 -18.78 -22.99
CA MET A 80 -7.54 -20.25 -23.04
C MET A 80 -6.14 -20.89 -22.93
N PRO A 81 -5.13 -20.47 -23.71
CA PRO A 81 -3.77 -20.97 -23.54
C PRO A 81 -3.14 -20.66 -22.18
N TRP A 82 -3.46 -19.51 -21.57
CA TRP A 82 -3.06 -19.21 -20.19
C TRP A 82 -3.65 -20.23 -19.22
N LEU A 83 -4.96 -20.49 -19.31
CA LEU A 83 -5.66 -21.44 -18.44
C LEU A 83 -5.12 -22.86 -18.60
N ASP A 84 -4.88 -23.30 -19.82
CA ASP A 84 -4.25 -24.61 -20.10
C ASP A 84 -2.87 -24.69 -19.42
N SER A 85 -2.05 -23.64 -19.53
CA SER A 85 -0.73 -23.59 -18.87
C SER A 85 -0.81 -23.53 -17.34
N VAL A 86 -1.88 -22.94 -16.78
CA VAL A 86 -2.12 -22.98 -15.32
C VAL A 86 -2.40 -24.40 -14.89
N ILE A 87 -3.26 -25.13 -15.60
CA ILE A 87 -3.57 -26.54 -15.30
C ILE A 87 -2.30 -27.39 -15.39
N GLU A 88 -1.46 -27.14 -16.39
CA GLU A 88 -0.19 -27.84 -16.62
C GLU A 88 0.84 -27.58 -15.50
N HIS A 89 1.02 -26.33 -15.06
CA HIS A 89 2.12 -25.94 -14.17
C HIS A 89 1.73 -25.69 -12.71
N ARG A 90 0.44 -25.74 -12.34
CA ARG A 90 0.00 -25.37 -10.98
C ARG A 90 0.69 -26.14 -9.86
N GLU A 91 0.93 -27.43 -10.03
CA GLU A 91 1.51 -28.27 -8.96
C GLU A 91 2.96 -27.85 -8.67
N GLU A 92 3.75 -27.64 -9.73
CA GLU A 92 5.12 -27.15 -9.64
C GLU A 92 5.17 -25.74 -9.01
N LEU A 93 4.32 -24.83 -9.51
CA LEU A 93 4.29 -23.44 -9.05
C LEU A 93 3.85 -23.32 -7.59
N MET A 94 2.79 -24.03 -7.19
CA MET A 94 2.32 -24.01 -5.80
C MET A 94 3.33 -24.69 -4.87
N SER A 95 3.99 -25.76 -5.29
CA SER A 95 5.05 -26.39 -4.50
C SER A 95 6.29 -25.50 -4.34
N ALA A 96 6.58 -24.65 -5.32
CA ALA A 96 7.70 -23.70 -5.27
C ALA A 96 7.37 -22.42 -4.48
N CYS A 97 6.08 -22.15 -4.23
CA CYS A 97 5.61 -20.96 -3.53
C CYS A 97 5.38 -21.25 -2.04
N ASP A 98 6.45 -21.14 -1.25
CA ASP A 98 6.36 -21.32 0.20
C ASP A 98 5.90 -20.04 0.94
N ASN A 99 5.69 -20.18 2.25
CA ASN A 99 5.30 -19.05 3.11
C ASN A 99 6.34 -17.91 3.11
N THR A 100 7.62 -18.24 2.95
CA THR A 100 8.71 -17.25 2.85
C THR A 100 8.52 -16.38 1.61
N MET A 101 8.25 -17.00 0.46
CA MET A 101 8.01 -16.31 -0.80
C MET A 101 6.74 -15.45 -0.72
N MET A 102 5.63 -15.99 -0.21
CA MET A 102 4.40 -15.22 -0.04
C MET A 102 4.60 -14.01 0.88
N THR A 103 5.32 -14.18 1.99
CA THR A 103 5.67 -13.07 2.90
C THR A 103 6.46 -11.99 2.17
N LYS A 104 7.46 -12.37 1.37
CA LYS A 104 8.21 -11.44 0.55
C LYS A 104 7.33 -10.69 -0.45
N GLN A 105 6.34 -11.35 -1.07
CA GLN A 105 5.40 -10.66 -1.96
C GLN A 105 4.49 -9.69 -1.21
N CYS A 106 4.05 -10.01 0.01
CA CYS A 106 3.35 -9.06 0.87
C CYS A 106 4.20 -7.83 1.19
N GLU A 107 5.50 -8.01 1.47
CA GLU A 107 6.44 -6.90 1.67
C GLU A 107 6.65 -6.07 0.40
N GLU A 108 6.70 -6.71 -0.77
CA GLU A 108 6.78 -6.02 -2.06
C GLU A 108 5.52 -5.18 -2.35
N MET A 109 4.33 -5.71 -2.05
CA MET A 109 3.07 -4.96 -2.10
C MET A 109 3.07 -3.78 -1.13
N LEU A 110 3.51 -3.99 0.11
CA LEU A 110 3.60 -2.91 1.10
C LEU A 110 4.55 -1.81 0.66
N ARG A 111 5.72 -2.19 0.12
CA ARG A 111 6.72 -1.24 -0.41
C ARG A 111 6.21 -0.45 -1.62
N SER A 112 5.28 -1.00 -2.40
CA SER A 112 4.63 -0.29 -3.51
C SER A 112 3.41 0.54 -3.08
N GLY A 113 3.11 0.59 -1.78
CA GLY A 113 2.04 1.41 -1.21
C GLY A 113 0.71 0.70 -1.04
N VAL A 114 0.62 -0.62 -1.29
CA VAL A 114 -0.59 -1.41 -1.00
C VAL A 114 -0.64 -1.72 0.50
N THR A 115 -1.69 -1.24 1.17
CA THR A 115 -1.87 -1.46 2.62
C THR A 115 -2.97 -2.45 2.94
N SER A 116 -3.76 -2.86 1.94
CA SER A 116 -4.80 -3.88 2.08
C SER A 116 -4.95 -4.62 0.74
N PHE A 117 -5.18 -5.93 0.81
CA PHE A 117 -5.42 -6.75 -0.37
C PHE A 117 -6.43 -7.86 -0.07
N GLY A 118 -7.02 -8.43 -1.12
CA GLY A 118 -8.00 -9.52 -1.07
C GLY A 118 -7.74 -10.58 -2.13
#